data_AF-A0A8J3Q7L5-F1
#
_entry.id   AF-A0A8J3Q7L5-F1
#
_cell.length_a   1.000
_cell.length_b   1.000
_cell.length_c   1.000
_cell.angle_alpha   90.00
_cell.angle_beta   90.00
_cell.angle_gamma   90.00
#
_symmetry.space_group_name_H-M   'P 1'
#
loop_
_entity.id
_entity.type
_entity.pdbx_description
1 polymer ?
#
loop_
_entity_poly.entity_id
_entity_poly.type
_entity_poly.pdbx_seq_one_letter_code
_entity_poly.pdbx_strand_id
1 'polypeptide(L)'
;MDGEDTAAAESLAELIITDVVPEEQELFGVISDAYRRDPGRFTGDPKERDEMLGFGVEAAAALLTPVVLAAAAEVVKYLAETGFRGLFRRNRAQQPEELSAGQLAHVRQIVLSKCGQAGVDDERSALVADGVLGALSRNG
;
A
#
# COMPACT_ATOMS: atom_id res chain seq x y z
N MET A 1 -6.63 8.52 -10.10
CA MET A 1 -7.26 7.86 -8.95
C MET A 1 -8.30 8.83 -8.41
N ASP A 2 -9.55 8.40 -8.26
CA ASP A 2 -10.59 9.27 -7.68
C ASP A 2 -10.66 9.11 -6.15
N GLY A 3 -11.62 9.78 -5.51
CA GLY A 3 -11.75 9.76 -4.05
C GLY A 3 -12.15 8.40 -3.46
N GLU A 4 -12.88 7.57 -4.21
CA GLU A 4 -13.29 6.21 -3.77
C GLU A 4 -12.06 5.29 -3.75
N ASP A 5 -11.25 5.34 -4.81
CA ASP A 5 -10.02 4.54 -4.89
C ASP A 5 -8.99 4.96 -3.83
N THR A 6 -8.91 6.26 -3.53
CA THR A 6 -8.02 6.77 -2.48
C THR A 6 -8.43 6.24 -1.11
N ALA A 7 -9.74 6.26 -0.78
CA ALA A 7 -10.24 5.73 0.48
C ALA A 7 -10.06 4.20 0.59
N ALA A 8 -10.19 3.48 -0.53
CA ALA A 8 -9.91 2.05 -0.59
C ALA A 8 -8.43 1.74 -0.33
N ALA A 9 -7.52 2.53 -0.91
CA ALA A 9 -6.07 2.39 -0.69
C ALA A 9 -5.69 2.65 0.77
N GLU A 10 -6.25 3.69 1.39
CA GLU A 10 -6.03 4.00 2.81
C GLU A 10 -6.57 2.88 3.72
N SER A 11 -7.78 2.38 3.46
CA SER A 11 -8.37 1.29 4.24
C SER A 11 -7.56 0.00 4.12
N LEU A 12 -7.06 -0.32 2.93
CA LEU A 12 -6.20 -1.48 2.71
C LEU A 12 -4.85 -1.31 3.45
N ALA A 13 -4.25 -0.13 3.36
CA ALA A 13 -3.00 0.16 4.05
C ALA A 13 -3.13 0.06 5.58
N GLU A 14 -4.22 0.58 6.15
CA GLU A 14 -4.48 0.51 7.60
C GLU A 14 -4.58 -0.93 8.11
N LEU A 15 -5.24 -1.81 7.34
CA LEU A 15 -5.30 -3.25 7.65
C LEU A 15 -3.90 -3.89 7.66
N ILE A 16 -3.08 -3.57 6.66
CA ILE A 16 -1.74 -4.13 6.54
C ILE A 16 -0.83 -3.62 7.65
N ILE A 17 -0.87 -2.32 7.97
CA ILE A 17 -0.05 -1.75 9.04
C ILE A 17 -0.43 -2.34 10.41
N THR A 18 -1.73 -2.54 10.66
CA THR A 18 -2.21 -3.20 11.89
C THR A 18 -1.60 -4.61 12.05
N ASP A 19 -1.49 -5.36 10.94
CA ASP A 19 -1.00 -6.75 10.96
C ASP A 19 0.55 -6.85 10.92
N VAL A 20 1.23 -5.96 10.20
CA VAL A 20 2.67 -6.09 9.87
C VAL A 20 3.56 -5.20 10.75
N VAL A 21 3.10 -4.00 11.13
CA VAL A 21 3.88 -3.00 11.88
C VAL A 21 2.98 -2.28 12.89
N PRO A 22 2.47 -3.01 13.91
CA PRO A 22 1.51 -2.46 14.87
C PRO A 22 2.05 -1.23 15.62
N GLU A 23 3.38 -1.08 15.73
CA GLU A 23 4.02 0.10 16.32
C GLU A 23 3.75 1.41 15.55
N GLU A 24 3.43 1.35 14.26
CA GLU A 24 3.04 2.53 13.46
C GLU A 24 1.53 2.82 13.52
N GLN A 25 0.72 1.92 14.08
CA GLN A 25 -0.74 2.04 14.06
C GLN A 25 -1.24 3.33 14.71
N GLU A 26 -0.69 3.71 15.86
CA GLU A 26 -1.07 4.95 16.55
C GLU A 26 -0.69 6.21 15.76
N LEU A 27 0.31 6.12 14.89
CA LEU A 27 0.81 7.20 14.04
C LEU A 27 0.20 7.18 12.64
N PHE A 28 -0.52 6.12 12.27
CA PHE A 28 -1.00 5.88 10.91
C PHE A 28 -1.78 7.07 10.35
N GLY A 29 -2.69 7.65 11.14
CA GLY A 29 -3.47 8.82 10.73
C GLY A 29 -2.59 10.04 10.40
N VAL A 30 -1.56 10.30 11.20
CA VAL A 30 -0.64 11.44 11.00
C VAL A 30 0.23 11.22 9.76
N ILE A 31 0.74 10.01 9.58
CA ILE A 31 1.63 9.66 8.46
C ILE A 31 0.85 9.61 7.15
N SER A 32 -0.35 9.01 7.13
CA SER A 32 -1.23 8.97 5.96
C SER A 32 -1.69 10.36 5.53
N ASP A 33 -2.01 11.24 6.48
CA ASP A 33 -2.29 12.64 6.22
C ASP A 33 -1.10 13.39 5.60
N ALA A 34 0.11 13.14 6.09
CA ALA A 34 1.32 13.73 5.53
C ALA A 34 1.59 13.21 4.10
N TYR A 35 1.48 11.90 3.89
CA TYR A 35 1.61 11.27 2.59
C TYR A 35 0.59 11.80 1.58
N ARG A 36 -0.68 11.96 1.97
CA ARG A 36 -1.74 12.47 1.07
C ARG A 36 -1.45 13.87 0.55
N ARG A 37 -0.80 14.72 1.36
CA ARG A 37 -0.43 16.09 0.96
C ARG A 37 0.72 16.10 -0.04
N ASP A 38 1.65 15.17 0.09
CA ASP A 38 2.83 15.06 -0.77
C ASP A 38 3.32 13.60 -0.89
N PRO A 39 2.72 12.80 -1.81
CA PRO A 39 3.11 11.40 -1.98
C PRO A 39 4.54 11.23 -2.50
N GLY A 40 5.00 12.19 -3.31
CA GLY A 40 6.32 12.18 -3.94
C GLY A 40 7.45 12.26 -2.91
N ARG A 41 7.22 12.99 -1.81
CA ARG A 41 8.15 13.09 -0.68
C ARG A 41 8.61 11.74 -0.11
N PHE A 42 7.78 10.70 -0.18
CA PHE A 42 8.09 9.40 0.42
C PHE A 42 8.38 8.30 -0.61
N THR A 43 8.07 8.54 -1.88
CA THR A 43 8.07 7.52 -2.94
C THR A 43 8.91 7.89 -4.15
N GLY A 44 9.48 9.10 -4.19
CA GLY A 44 10.36 9.58 -5.27
C GLY A 44 11.64 8.78 -5.45
N ASP A 45 12.38 9.08 -6.52
CA ASP A 45 13.63 8.41 -6.89
C ASP A 45 14.64 8.47 -5.73
N PRO A 46 15.42 7.42 -5.45
CA PRO A 46 16.47 7.44 -4.44
C PRO A 46 17.36 8.69 -4.49
N LYS A 47 17.63 9.25 -5.68
CA LYS A 47 18.38 10.51 -5.82
C LYS A 47 17.64 11.75 -5.30
N GLU A 48 16.32 11.81 -5.47
CA GLU A 48 15.49 12.90 -4.95
C GLU A 48 15.33 12.79 -3.42
N ARG A 49 15.45 11.57 -2.86
CA ARG A 49 15.50 11.34 -1.41
C ARG A 49 16.84 11.75 -0.80
N ASP A 50 17.94 11.56 -1.53
CA ASP A 50 19.31 11.92 -1.12
C ASP A 50 19.48 13.46 -0.98
N GLU A 51 18.81 14.26 -1.82
CA GLU A 51 18.78 15.73 -1.70
C GLU A 51 17.93 16.24 -0.51
N MET A 52 17.12 15.37 0.10
CA MET A 52 16.33 15.68 1.30
C MET A 52 17.04 15.34 2.62
N LEU A 53 18.33 14.95 2.60
CA LEU A 53 19.14 14.58 3.77
C LEU A 53 19.53 15.74 4.71
N GLY A 54 18.71 16.78 4.78
CA GLY A 54 18.77 17.83 5.80
C GLY A 54 17.64 17.63 6.81
N PHE A 55 17.92 16.90 7.90
CA PHE A 55 17.04 16.65 9.06
C PHE A 55 15.85 15.69 8.84
N GLY A 56 15.94 14.49 9.43
CA GLY A 56 14.77 13.65 9.77
C GLY A 56 14.45 12.46 8.85
N VAL A 57 15.21 12.23 7.78
CA VAL A 57 14.92 11.16 6.80
C VAL A 57 15.40 9.77 7.23
N GLU A 58 16.42 9.65 8.11
CA GLU A 58 16.81 8.34 8.66
C GLU A 58 15.69 7.68 9.47
N ALA A 59 14.83 8.48 10.12
CA ALA A 59 13.62 7.99 10.79
C ALA A 59 12.46 7.73 9.81
N ALA A 60 12.36 8.48 8.71
CA ALA A 60 11.32 8.30 7.68
C ALA A 60 11.61 7.13 6.72
N ALA A 61 12.87 6.81 6.48
CA ALA A 61 13.30 5.61 5.75
C ALA A 61 12.98 4.31 6.52
N ALA A 62 12.68 4.41 7.81
CA ALA A 62 12.21 3.29 8.63
C ALA A 62 10.67 3.15 8.62
N LEU A 63 9.91 4.14 8.13
CA LEU A 63 8.46 4.10 8.18
C LEU A 63 7.88 3.26 7.04
N LEU A 64 7.12 2.23 7.40
CA LEU A 64 6.49 1.35 6.42
C LEU A 64 5.16 1.90 5.90
N THR A 65 4.45 2.71 6.69
CA THR A 65 3.17 3.33 6.33
C THR A 65 3.16 4.02 4.96
N PRO A 66 4.08 4.95 4.62
CA PRO A 66 4.05 5.60 3.31
C PRO A 66 4.34 4.64 2.15
N VAL A 67 5.15 3.61 2.37
CA VAL A 67 5.45 2.57 1.37
C VAL A 67 4.21 1.70 1.13
N VAL A 68 3.53 1.29 2.20
CA VAL A 68 2.31 0.50 2.14
C VAL A 68 1.17 1.28 1.49
N LEU A 69 1.03 2.58 1.78
CA LEU A 69 0.07 3.46 1.11
C LEU A 69 0.32 3.55 -0.40
N ALA A 70 1.58 3.65 -0.81
CA ALA A 70 1.95 3.68 -2.22
C ALA A 70 1.67 2.35 -2.92
N ALA A 71 1.98 1.23 -2.26
CA ALA A 71 1.69 -0.11 -2.76
C ALA A 71 0.18 -0.35 -2.87
N ALA A 72 -0.58 0.00 -1.82
CA ALA A 72 -2.03 -0.13 -1.79
C ALA A 72 -2.70 0.71 -2.88
N ALA A 73 -2.24 1.94 -3.11
CA ALA A 73 -2.75 2.80 -4.19
C ALA A 73 -2.53 2.18 -5.58
N GLU A 74 -1.35 1.60 -5.85
CA GLU A 74 -1.07 0.94 -7.12
C GLU A 74 -1.89 -0.35 -7.29
N VAL A 75 -2.08 -1.12 -6.21
CA VAL A 75 -2.94 -2.32 -6.21
C VAL A 75 -4.40 -1.95 -6.49
N VAL A 76 -4.95 -0.95 -5.81
CA VAL A 76 -6.33 -0.49 -6.04
C VAL A 76 -6.50 0.00 -7.47
N LYS A 77 -5.54 0.76 -7.99
CA LYS A 77 -5.54 1.21 -9.38
C LYS A 77 -5.57 0.02 -10.36
N TYR A 78 -4.69 -0.95 -10.18
CA TYR A 78 -4.67 -2.17 -11.01
C TYR A 78 -6.02 -2.91 -10.97
N LEU A 79 -6.60 -3.06 -9.79
CA LEU A 79 -7.89 -3.73 -9.61
C LEU A 79 -9.04 -2.93 -10.24
N ALA A 80 -9.03 -1.61 -10.13
CA ALA A 80 -10.01 -0.76 -10.81
C ALA A 80 -9.91 -0.87 -12.33
N GLU A 81 -8.70 -0.89 -12.89
CA GLU A 81 -8.44 -1.05 -14.33
C GLU A 81 -8.83 -2.43 -14.87
N THR A 82 -8.78 -3.46 -14.02
CA THR A 82 -9.15 -4.84 -14.38
C THR A 82 -10.61 -5.21 -14.07
N GLY A 83 -11.42 -4.28 -13.56
CA GLY A 83 -12.84 -4.48 -13.29
C GLY A 83 -13.19 -4.93 -11.85
N PHE A 84 -12.19 -5.13 -10.99
CA PHE A 84 -12.33 -5.60 -9.61
C PHE A 84 -12.54 -4.45 -8.60
N ARG A 85 -13.01 -3.30 -9.07
CA ARG A 85 -13.32 -2.14 -8.23
C ARG A 85 -14.32 -2.46 -7.11
N GLY A 86 -15.21 -3.42 -7.37
CA GLY A 86 -16.19 -3.92 -6.41
C GLY A 86 -15.60 -4.58 -5.16
N LEU A 87 -14.36 -5.05 -5.21
CA LEU A 87 -13.69 -5.74 -4.09
C LEU A 87 -13.52 -4.85 -2.86
N PHE A 88 -13.48 -3.53 -3.05
CA PHE A 88 -13.36 -2.56 -1.97
C PHE A 88 -14.68 -1.85 -1.65
N ARG A 89 -15.77 -2.18 -2.36
CA ARG A 89 -17.07 -1.59 -2.11
C ARG A 89 -17.71 -2.25 -0.89
N ARG A 90 -18.13 -1.42 0.06
CA ARG A 90 -18.91 -1.83 1.25
C ARG A 90 -20.25 -2.53 0.94
N ASN A 91 -20.64 -2.68 -0.33
CA ASN A 91 -21.96 -3.17 -0.74
C ASN A 91 -21.89 -4.59 -1.36
N ARG A 92 -22.11 -5.58 -0.49
CA ARG A 92 -21.92 -7.03 -0.62
C ARG A 92 -22.89 -7.77 -1.57
N ALA A 93 -23.51 -7.06 -2.52
CA ALA A 93 -24.68 -7.57 -3.27
C ALA A 93 -24.36 -8.14 -4.67
N GLN A 94 -23.09 -8.13 -5.09
CA GLN A 94 -22.63 -8.77 -6.32
C GLN A 94 -21.60 -9.83 -5.95
N GLN A 95 -21.77 -11.04 -6.49
CA GLN A 95 -20.94 -12.20 -6.19
C GLN A 95 -19.45 -11.84 -6.32
N PRO A 96 -18.59 -12.31 -5.40
CA PRO A 96 -17.18 -11.99 -5.48
C PRO A 96 -16.57 -12.71 -6.68
N GLU A 97 -16.18 -11.91 -7.66
CA GLU A 97 -15.24 -12.37 -8.66
C GLU A 97 -13.91 -12.58 -7.91
N GLU A 98 -13.59 -13.84 -7.60
CA GLU A 98 -12.34 -14.19 -6.95
C GLU A 98 -11.18 -13.85 -7.90
N LEU A 99 -10.15 -13.19 -7.38
CA LEU A 99 -8.94 -12.93 -8.15
C LEU A 99 -8.29 -14.25 -8.55
N SER A 100 -8.03 -14.43 -9.84
CA SER A 100 -7.26 -15.57 -10.33
C SER A 100 -5.86 -15.60 -9.74
N ALA A 101 -5.24 -16.78 -9.72
CA ALA A 101 -3.85 -16.94 -9.28
C ALA A 101 -2.87 -16.00 -10.02
N GLY A 102 -3.13 -15.71 -11.30
CA GLY A 102 -2.33 -14.76 -12.09
C GLY A 102 -2.48 -13.32 -11.61
N GLN A 103 -3.70 -12.90 -11.24
CA GLN A 103 -3.95 -11.56 -10.69
C GLN A 103 -3.34 -11.40 -9.30
N LEU A 104 -3.44 -12.42 -8.44
CA LEU A 104 -2.78 -12.43 -7.13
C LEU A 104 -1.26 -12.37 -7.27
N ALA A 105 -0.68 -13.12 -8.21
CA ALA A 105 0.75 -13.04 -8.50
C ALA A 105 1.16 -11.64 -8.98
N HIS A 106 0.34 -10.99 -9.79
CA HIS A 106 0.60 -9.62 -10.25
C HIS A 106 0.52 -8.61 -9.10
N VAL A 107 -0.49 -8.71 -8.24
CA VAL A 107 -0.60 -7.90 -7.01
C VAL A 107 0.64 -8.09 -6.14
N ARG A 108 1.10 -9.33 -5.94
CA ARG A 108 2.33 -9.61 -5.19
C ARG A 108 3.53 -8.86 -5.80
N GLN A 109 3.69 -8.90 -7.12
CA GLN A 109 4.78 -8.21 -7.82
C GLN A 109 4.71 -6.70 -7.68
N ILE A 110 3.52 -6.10 -7.73
CA ILE A 110 3.33 -4.66 -7.48
C ILE A 110 3.89 -4.30 -6.10
N VAL A 111 3.49 -5.05 -5.07
CA VAL A 111 3.90 -4.77 -3.69
C VAL A 111 5.41 -4.92 -3.51
N LEU A 112 5.98 -6.05 -3.94
CA LEU A 112 7.42 -6.30 -3.85
C LEU A 112 8.23 -5.23 -4.58
N SER A 113 7.79 -4.83 -5.77
CA SER A 113 8.46 -3.78 -6.55
C SER A 113 8.43 -2.43 -5.83
N LYS A 114 7.30 -2.05 -5.24
CA LYS A 114 7.18 -0.78 -4.48
C LYS A 114 8.01 -0.80 -3.20
N CYS A 115 8.01 -1.91 -2.46
CA CYS A 115 8.84 -2.09 -1.28
C CYS A 115 10.34 -2.03 -1.62
N GLY A 116 10.77 -2.72 -2.69
CA GLY A 116 12.15 -2.70 -3.16
C GLY A 116 12.61 -1.31 -3.65
N GLN A 117 11.76 -0.60 -4.39
CA GLN A 117 12.02 0.80 -4.78
C GLN A 117 12.15 1.73 -3.57
N ALA A 118 11.48 1.40 -2.46
CA ALA A 118 11.55 2.15 -1.23
C ALA A 118 12.73 1.78 -0.33
N GLY A 119 13.52 0.75 -0.69
CA GLY A 119 14.64 0.25 0.12
C GLY A 119 14.22 -0.65 1.28
N VAL A 120 12.98 -1.16 1.28
CA VAL A 120 12.52 -2.15 2.26
C VAL A 120 13.20 -3.49 1.94
N ASP A 121 13.71 -4.18 2.97
CA ASP A 121 14.34 -5.48 2.81
C ASP A 121 13.35 -6.57 2.33
N ASP A 122 13.89 -7.67 1.81
CA ASP A 122 13.11 -8.75 1.19
C ASP A 122 12.14 -9.42 2.17
N GLU A 123 12.53 -9.56 3.44
CA GLU A 123 11.73 -10.22 4.47
C GLU A 123 10.48 -9.39 4.79
N ARG A 124 10.66 -8.10 5.07
CA ARG A 124 9.55 -7.16 5.29
C ARG A 124 8.70 -6.98 4.04
N SER A 125 9.32 -6.92 2.87
CA SER A 125 8.61 -6.83 1.59
C SER A 125 7.67 -8.03 1.38
N ALA A 126 8.12 -9.24 1.74
CA ALA A 126 7.30 -10.44 1.66
C ALA A 126 6.11 -10.39 2.63
N LEU A 127 6.31 -9.93 3.87
CA LEU A 127 5.23 -9.77 4.86
C LEU A 127 4.15 -8.78 4.40
N VAL A 128 4.55 -7.64 3.85
CA VAL A 128 3.59 -6.67 3.27
C VAL A 128 2.82 -7.30 2.12
N ALA A 129 3.51 -8.01 1.23
CA ALA A 129 2.87 -8.67 0.09
C ALA A 129 1.87 -9.75 0.54
N ASP A 130 2.23 -10.57 1.52
CA ASP A 130 1.33 -11.59 2.09
C ASP A 130 0.12 -10.96 2.80
N GLY A 131 0.34 -9.86 3.54
CA GLY A 131 -0.73 -9.09 4.18
C GLY A 131 -1.73 -8.53 3.16
N VAL A 132 -1.24 -7.95 2.05
CA VAL A 132 -2.08 -7.47 0.95
C VAL A 132 -2.91 -8.61 0.36
N LEU A 133 -2.28 -9.73 0.00
CA LEU A 133 -2.99 -10.87 -0.59
C LEU A 133 -4.05 -11.42 0.37
N GLY A 134 -3.71 -11.55 1.66
CA GLY A 134 -4.64 -12.00 2.69
C GLY A 134 -5.83 -11.05 2.87
N ALA A 135 -5.61 -9.73 2.79
CA ALA A 135 -6.69 -8.75 2.86
C ALA A 135 -7.63 -8.83 1.65
N LEU A 136 -7.10 -9.07 0.45
CA LEU A 136 -7.91 -9.23 -0.76
C LEU A 136 -8.74 -10.52 -0.72
N SER A 137 -8.19 -11.62 -0.23
CA SER A 137 -8.91 -12.89 -0.08
C SER A 137 -10.01 -12.87 0.99
N ARG A 138 -9.99 -11.93 1.93
CA ARG A 138 -11.07 -11.75 2.93
C ARG A 138 -12.21 -10.85 2.44
N ASN A 139 -11.94 -10.02 1.44
CA ASN A 139 -12.87 -9.02 0.91
C ASN A 139 -13.52 -9.42 -0.43
N GLY A 140 -13.01 -10.47 -1.09
CA GLY A 140 -13.77 -11.27 -2.05
C GLY A 140 -14.65 -12.24 -1.29
#